data_AF-A0A2J4RM39-F1
#
_entry.id   AF-A0A2J4RM39-F1
#
_cell.length_a   1.000
_cell.length_b   1.000
_cell.length_c   1.000
_cell.angle_alpha   90.00
_cell.angle_beta   90.00
_cell.angle_gamma   90.00
#
_symmetry.space_group_name_H-M   'P 1'
#
loop_
_entity.id
_entity.type
_entity.pdbx_description
1 polymer ?
#
loop_
_entity_poly.entity_id
_entity_poly.type
_entity_poly.pdbx_seq_one_letter_code
_entity_poly.pdbx_strand_id
1 'polypeptide(L)'
;MQLNTRQERVYTLANILGSGKPVSAQSITATLACSEPTLSRALKELRETYAAEIKYSKAGHSYQMVHSGLLDKKTLKRMSEALDLNSDLKTHDQGARVVLDKDIKTSVSLSIRRRVLRKIDKLAALSGTSRSEAVEKLVELKINEIINEMKK
;
A
#
# COMPACT_ATOMS: atom_id res chain seq x y z
N MET A 1 -14.89 6.48 0.34
CA MET A 1 -14.16 5.61 -0.61
C MET A 1 -12.71 5.64 -0.21
N GLN A 2 -12.08 4.49 0.07
CA GLN A 2 -10.66 4.45 0.46
C GLN A 2 -9.81 4.83 -0.75
N LEU A 3 -8.87 5.77 -0.57
CA LEU A 3 -7.94 6.16 -1.62
C LEU A 3 -6.84 5.09 -1.72
N ASN A 4 -6.50 4.69 -2.93
CA ASN A 4 -5.31 3.88 -3.13
C ASN A 4 -4.03 4.74 -2.96
N THR A 5 -2.88 4.08 -2.78
CA THR A 5 -1.58 4.75 -2.54
C THR A 5 -1.17 5.71 -3.65
N ARG A 6 -1.66 5.52 -4.88
CA ARG A 6 -1.41 6.43 -6.00
C ARG A 6 -2.26 7.70 -5.85
N GLN A 7 -3.56 7.55 -5.64
CA GLN A 7 -4.52 8.64 -5.47
C GLN A 7 -4.14 9.52 -4.29
N GLU A 8 -3.84 8.91 -3.13
CA GLU A 8 -3.40 9.62 -1.94
C GLU A 8 -2.20 10.53 -2.23
N ARG A 9 -1.16 9.99 -2.87
CA ARG A 9 0.03 10.77 -3.23
C ARG A 9 -0.26 11.91 -4.20
N VAL A 10 -1.10 11.68 -5.21
CA VAL A 10 -1.48 12.71 -6.19
C VAL A 10 -2.28 13.83 -5.52
N TYR A 11 -3.21 13.47 -4.63
CA TYR A 11 -4.06 14.44 -3.92
C TYR A 11 -3.25 15.25 -2.92
N THR A 12 -2.33 14.61 -2.20
CA THR A 12 -1.41 15.31 -1.28
C THR A 12 -0.50 16.26 -2.05
N LEU A 13 0.07 15.83 -3.20
CA LEU A 13 0.89 16.70 -4.04
C LEU A 13 0.11 17.89 -4.61
N ALA A 14 -1.15 17.66 -5.04
CA ALA A 14 -2.02 18.72 -5.53
C ALA A 14 -2.28 19.78 -4.45
N ASN A 15 -2.54 19.37 -3.21
CA ASN A 15 -2.77 20.30 -2.09
C ASN A 15 -1.50 21.06 -1.69
N ILE A 16 -0.33 20.41 -1.67
CA ILE A 16 0.96 21.07 -1.38
C ILE A 16 1.24 22.19 -2.40
N LEU A 17 1.13 21.87 -3.69
CA LEU A 17 1.45 22.79 -4.77
C LEU A 17 0.31 23.78 -5.06
N GLY A 18 -0.92 23.47 -4.68
CA GLY A 18 -2.11 24.30 -4.89
C GLY A 18 -2.05 25.67 -4.20
N SER A 19 -1.13 25.87 -3.26
CA SER A 19 -0.82 27.19 -2.70
C SER A 19 -0.22 28.16 -3.72
N GLY A 20 0.29 27.66 -4.86
CA GLY A 20 1.00 28.43 -5.87
C GLY A 20 2.41 28.88 -5.45
N LYS A 21 2.85 28.55 -4.23
CA LYS A 21 4.19 28.89 -3.73
C LYS A 21 5.21 27.83 -4.17
N PRO A 22 6.48 28.20 -4.37
CA PRO A 22 7.54 27.22 -4.58
C PRO A 22 7.72 26.33 -3.35
N VAL A 23 7.78 25.01 -3.56
CA VAL A 23 8.02 24.00 -2.51
C VAL A 23 9.23 23.15 -2.91
N SER A 24 10.19 22.96 -1.99
CA SER A 24 11.40 22.19 -2.29
C SER A 24 11.09 20.73 -2.59
N ALA A 25 11.83 20.13 -3.52
CA ALA A 25 11.68 18.72 -3.88
C ALA A 25 11.88 17.80 -2.67
N GLN A 26 12.85 18.12 -1.80
CA GLN A 26 13.10 17.40 -0.56
C GLN A 26 11.91 17.43 0.40
N SER A 27 11.25 18.59 0.57
CA SER A 27 10.05 18.68 1.40
C SER A 27 8.94 17.81 0.82
N ILE A 28 8.77 17.83 -0.51
CA ILE A 28 7.72 17.05 -1.18
C ILE A 28 7.99 15.54 -1.04
N THR A 29 9.21 15.08 -1.29
CA THR A 29 9.54 13.65 -1.18
C THR A 29 9.42 13.15 0.26
N ALA A 30 9.79 13.97 1.24
CA ALA A 30 9.58 13.67 2.66
C ALA A 30 8.09 13.56 3.01
N THR A 31 7.27 14.55 2.63
CA THR A 31 5.83 14.53 2.91
C THR A 31 5.10 13.38 2.20
N LEU A 32 5.52 13.03 0.97
CA LEU A 32 4.92 11.94 0.20
C LEU A 32 5.55 10.56 0.49
N ALA A 33 6.58 10.51 1.34
CA ALA A 33 7.38 9.32 1.64
C ALA A 33 7.78 8.53 0.36
N CYS A 34 8.30 9.23 -0.66
CA CYS A 34 8.60 8.62 -1.96
C CYS A 34 9.92 9.08 -2.57
N SER A 35 10.48 8.25 -3.46
CA SER A 35 11.69 8.58 -4.22
C SER A 35 11.45 9.63 -5.31
N GLU A 36 12.51 10.29 -5.78
CA GLU A 36 12.44 11.29 -6.87
C GLU A 36 11.81 10.77 -8.18
N PRO A 37 12.10 9.52 -8.65
CA PRO A 37 11.40 8.97 -9.82
C PRO A 37 9.90 8.86 -9.60
N THR A 38 9.49 8.58 -8.37
CA THR A 38 8.08 8.46 -8.01
C THR A 38 7.39 9.82 -7.95
N LEU A 39 8.08 10.83 -7.41
CA LEU A 39 7.65 12.22 -7.48
C LEU A 39 7.48 12.67 -8.94
N SER A 40 8.42 12.32 -9.81
CA SER A 40 8.37 12.69 -11.24
C SER A 40 7.12 12.12 -11.94
N ARG A 41 6.71 10.89 -11.58
CA ARG A 41 5.47 10.27 -12.08
C ARG A 41 4.23 10.99 -11.54
N ALA A 42 4.19 11.33 -10.25
CA ALA A 42 3.07 12.07 -9.67
C ALA A 42 2.91 13.48 -10.27
N LEU A 43 4.04 14.18 -10.51
CA LEU A 43 4.04 15.47 -11.21
C LEU A 43 3.54 15.34 -12.65
N LYS A 44 3.96 14.29 -13.36
CA LYS A 44 3.46 14.01 -14.72
C LYS A 44 1.95 13.79 -14.72
N GLU A 45 1.43 13.04 -13.76
CA GLU A 45 -0.01 12.79 -13.61
C GLU A 45 -0.79 14.09 -13.36
N LEU A 46 -0.30 15.00 -12.51
CA LEU A 46 -0.94 16.31 -12.32
C LEU A 46 -0.97 17.14 -13.62
N ARG A 47 0.12 17.12 -14.40
CA ARG A 47 0.18 17.82 -15.69
C ARG A 47 -0.79 17.24 -16.70
N GLU A 48 -0.84 15.92 -16.83
CA GLU A 48 -1.62 15.26 -17.88
C GLU A 48 -3.10 15.14 -17.54
N THR A 49 -3.42 14.76 -16.29
CA THR A 49 -4.81 14.48 -15.88
C THR A 49 -5.57 15.75 -15.53
N TYR A 50 -4.89 16.73 -14.95
CA TYR A 50 -5.53 17.95 -14.46
C TYR A 50 -5.12 19.19 -15.24
N ALA A 51 -4.33 19.05 -16.31
CA ALA A 51 -3.83 20.17 -17.10
C ALA A 51 -3.10 21.23 -16.24
N ALA A 52 -2.49 20.82 -15.14
CA ALA A 52 -1.77 21.72 -14.26
C ALA A 52 -0.39 22.06 -14.84
N GLU A 53 0.01 23.32 -14.81
CA GLU A 53 1.35 23.74 -15.22
C GLU A 53 2.25 23.84 -13.98
N ILE A 54 3.27 22.99 -13.94
CA ILE A 54 4.20 22.91 -12.81
C ILE A 54 5.63 23.17 -13.29
N LYS A 55 6.21 24.28 -12.83
CA LYS A 55 7.57 24.70 -13.12
C LYS A 55 8.54 24.14 -12.10
N TYR A 56 9.72 23.73 -12.57
CA TYR A 56 10.85 23.35 -11.72
C TYR A 56 11.89 24.47 -11.71
N SER A 57 12.33 24.87 -10.52
CA SER A 57 13.46 25.78 -10.32
C SER A 57 14.71 24.98 -9.99
N LYS A 58 15.70 25.00 -10.90
CA LYS A 58 16.98 24.34 -10.69
C LYS A 58 17.79 24.97 -9.54
N ALA A 59 17.72 26.30 -9.41
CA ALA A 59 18.45 27.04 -8.38
C ALA A 59 17.90 26.77 -6.97
N GLY A 60 16.59 26.65 -6.83
CA GLY A 60 15.93 26.38 -5.54
C GLY A 60 15.61 24.92 -5.28
N HIS A 61 15.93 24.02 -6.23
CA HIS A 61 15.52 22.62 -6.26
C HIS A 61 14.05 22.45 -5.82
N SER A 62 13.16 23.23 -6.45
CA SER A 62 11.77 23.40 -6.02
C SER A 62 10.78 23.32 -7.16
N TYR A 63 9.55 22.94 -6.83
CA TYR A 63 8.43 22.87 -7.74
C TYR A 63 7.39 23.92 -7.37
N GLN A 64 6.79 24.54 -8.38
CA GLN A 64 5.74 25.53 -8.21
C GLN A 64 4.64 25.28 -9.23
N MET A 65 3.39 25.23 -8.78
CA MET A 65 2.23 25.25 -9.68
C MET A 65 1.99 26.69 -10.12
N VAL A 66 2.17 26.94 -11.41
CA VAL A 66 2.00 28.27 -12.03
C VAL A 66 0.59 28.40 -12.59
N HIS A 67 0.01 27.30 -13.07
CA HIS A 67 -1.37 27.23 -13.51
C HIS A 67 -2.05 25.99 -12.92
N SER A 68 -3.25 26.17 -12.36
CA SER A 68 -3.97 25.08 -11.69
C SER A 68 -4.70 24.14 -12.64
N GLY A 69 -5.00 24.56 -13.87
CA GLY A 69 -5.83 23.79 -14.79
C GLY A 69 -7.18 23.44 -14.15
N LEU A 70 -7.48 22.14 -14.08
CA LEU A 70 -8.69 21.58 -13.46
C LEU A 70 -8.63 21.50 -11.93
N LEU A 71 -7.50 21.85 -11.29
CA LEU A 71 -7.33 21.89 -9.84
C LEU A 71 -7.86 23.21 -9.26
N ASP A 72 -9.14 23.50 -9.50
CA ASP A 72 -9.80 24.66 -8.89
C ASP A 72 -9.89 24.51 -7.35
N LYS A 73 -10.20 25.61 -6.66
CA LYS A 73 -10.32 25.60 -5.18
C LYS A 73 -11.29 24.53 -4.68
N LYS A 74 -12.36 24.27 -5.45
CA LYS A 74 -13.38 23.27 -5.11
C LYS A 74 -12.82 21.85 -5.22
N THR A 75 -12.05 21.56 -6.25
CA THR A 75 -11.40 20.26 -6.47
C THR A 75 -10.32 20.01 -5.43
N LEU A 76 -9.46 21.00 -5.13
CA LEU A 76 -8.47 20.89 -4.06
C LEU A 76 -9.12 20.64 -2.70
N LYS A 77 -10.20 21.36 -2.38
CA LYS A 77 -10.96 21.13 -1.14
C LYS A 77 -11.49 19.69 -1.07
N ARG A 78 -12.10 19.18 -2.15
CA ARG A 78 -12.57 17.78 -2.20
C ARG A 78 -11.44 16.76 -2.05
N MET A 79 -10.28 17.02 -2.64
CA MET A 79 -9.10 16.17 -2.49
C MET A 79 -8.62 16.16 -1.03
N SER A 80 -8.62 17.32 -0.35
CA SER A 80 -8.29 17.41 1.07
C SER A 80 -9.27 16.61 1.92
N GLU A 81 -10.58 16.81 1.74
CA GLU A 81 -11.62 16.06 2.46
C GLU A 81 -11.49 14.55 2.23
N ALA A 82 -11.14 14.13 1.01
CA ALA A 82 -10.90 12.72 0.71
C ALA A 82 -9.64 12.15 1.40
N LEU A 83 -8.59 12.97 1.59
CA LEU A 83 -7.39 12.57 2.34
C LEU A 83 -7.72 12.39 3.83
N ASP A 84 -8.46 13.33 4.42
CA ASP A 84 -8.87 13.28 5.83
C ASP A 84 -9.70 12.02 6.11
N LEU A 85 -10.71 11.76 5.27
CA LEU A 85 -11.51 10.54 5.35
C LEU A 85 -10.67 9.26 5.17
N ASN A 86 -9.63 9.30 4.33
CA ASN A 86 -8.75 8.14 4.11
C ASN A 86 -7.84 7.88 5.32
N SER A 87 -7.35 8.92 6.00
CA SER A 87 -6.60 8.76 7.26
C SER A 87 -7.47 8.16 8.37
N ASP A 88 -8.72 8.61 8.51
CA ASP A 88 -9.66 8.09 9.50
C ASP A 88 -9.99 6.61 9.28
N LEU A 89 -10.05 6.17 8.01
CA LEU A 89 -10.25 4.76 7.68
C LEU A 89 -8.98 3.92 7.97
N LYS A 90 -7.78 4.44 7.70
CA LYS A 90 -6.52 3.73 7.98
C LYS A 90 -6.24 3.56 9.47
N THR A 91 -6.63 4.52 10.31
CA THR A 91 -6.49 4.38 11.77
C THR A 91 -7.38 3.27 12.32
N HIS A 92 -8.52 3.02 11.67
CA HIS A 92 -9.46 1.95 12.01
C HIS A 92 -9.07 0.57 11.43
N ASP A 93 -8.19 0.54 10.42
CA ASP A 93 -7.75 -0.66 9.67
C ASP A 93 -6.28 -1.04 9.95
N GLN A 94 -5.79 -0.79 11.18
CA GLN A 94 -4.45 -1.18 11.66
C GLN A 94 -4.14 -2.70 11.61
N GLY A 95 -4.94 -3.51 10.90
CA GLY A 95 -4.71 -4.94 10.67
C GLY A 95 -3.83 -5.27 9.46
N ALA A 96 -3.64 -4.37 8.50
CA ALA A 96 -2.88 -4.66 7.28
C ALA A 96 -1.37 -4.40 7.44
N ARG A 97 -0.72 -5.14 8.35
CA ARG A 97 0.75 -5.15 8.48
C ARG A 97 1.33 -5.89 7.26
N VAL A 98 1.92 -5.15 6.32
CA VAL A 98 2.63 -5.74 5.17
C VAL A 98 3.95 -6.33 5.66
N VAL A 99 4.02 -7.66 5.73
CA VAL A 99 5.25 -8.41 6.02
C VAL A 99 6.00 -8.59 4.71
N LEU A 100 7.14 -7.90 4.59
CA LEU A 100 7.97 -7.90 3.38
C LEU A 100 8.88 -9.13 3.27
N ASP A 101 9.10 -9.85 4.38
CA ASP A 101 9.80 -11.15 4.44
C ASP A 101 8.78 -12.29 4.46
N LYS A 102 7.90 -12.38 3.46
CA LYS A 102 7.04 -13.55 3.33
C LYS A 102 7.80 -14.61 2.55
N ASP A 103 8.15 -15.71 3.21
CA ASP A 103 8.71 -16.88 2.54
C ASP A 103 7.83 -17.27 1.34
N ILE A 104 8.49 -17.55 0.21
CA ILE A 104 7.81 -17.88 -1.04
C ILE A 104 7.13 -19.23 -0.87
N LYS A 105 5.79 -19.23 -0.88
CA LYS A 105 4.99 -20.46 -0.84
C LYS A 105 4.76 -20.98 -2.26
N THR A 106 5.21 -22.20 -2.54
CA THR A 106 4.88 -22.92 -3.78
C THR A 106 3.51 -23.58 -3.63
N SER A 107 2.60 -23.35 -4.58
CA SER A 107 1.28 -24.02 -4.58
C SER A 107 1.43 -25.50 -4.94
N VAL A 108 0.89 -26.39 -4.09
CA VAL A 108 0.89 -27.83 -4.31
C VAL A 108 -0.54 -28.37 -4.22
N SER A 109 -0.92 -29.24 -5.15
CA SER A 109 -2.20 -29.95 -5.12
C SER A 109 -2.06 -31.25 -4.32
N LEU A 110 -2.85 -31.40 -3.26
CA LEU A 110 -2.85 -32.58 -2.40
C LEU A 110 -4.25 -33.19 -2.33
N SER A 111 -4.33 -34.50 -2.55
CA SER A 111 -5.56 -35.25 -2.35
C SER A 111 -5.71 -35.65 -0.88
N ILE A 112 -6.73 -35.15 -0.20
CA ILE A 112 -7.00 -35.44 1.21
C ILE A 112 -8.45 -35.87 1.43
N ARG A 113 -8.67 -36.78 2.39
CA ARG A 113 -10.03 -37.24 2.73
C ARG A 113 -10.83 -36.09 3.34
N ARG A 114 -12.12 -35.97 3.00
CA ARG A 114 -13.03 -34.93 3.50
C ARG A 114 -13.06 -34.81 5.04
N ARG A 115 -12.92 -35.93 5.76
CA ARG A 115 -12.83 -35.94 7.24
C ARG A 115 -11.62 -35.20 7.79
N VAL A 116 -10.49 -35.22 7.05
CA VAL A 116 -9.24 -34.54 7.43
C VAL A 116 -9.34 -33.06 7.11
N LEU A 117 -9.87 -32.72 5.94
CA LEU A 117 -10.13 -31.33 5.53
C LEU A 117 -10.98 -30.58 6.59
N ARG A 118 -12.06 -31.19 7.08
CA ARG A 118 -12.88 -30.60 8.16
C ARG A 118 -12.10 -30.30 9.45
N LYS A 119 -11.09 -31.12 9.78
CA LYS A 119 -10.24 -30.87 10.95
C LYS A 119 -9.29 -29.70 10.70
N ILE A 120 -8.74 -29.60 9.49
CA ILE A 120 -7.90 -28.46 9.06
C ILE A 120 -8.71 -27.16 9.10
N ASP A 121 -9.93 -27.16 8.55
CA ASP A 121 -10.81 -25.98 8.60
C ASP A 121 -11.14 -25.56 10.03
N LYS A 122 -11.43 -26.52 10.91
CA LYS A 122 -11.66 -26.25 12.33
C LYS A 122 -10.42 -25.66 13.01
N LEU A 123 -9.24 -26.20 12.73
CA LEU A 123 -7.98 -25.68 13.27
C LEU A 123 -7.74 -24.24 12.81
N ALA A 124 -7.82 -24.00 11.49
CA ALA A 124 -7.66 -22.68 10.89
C ALA A 124 -8.59 -21.63 11.51
N ALA A 125 -9.86 -21.99 11.72
CA ALA A 125 -10.84 -21.13 12.38
C ALA A 125 -10.47 -20.82 13.84
N LEU A 126 -10.03 -21.83 14.61
CA LEU A 126 -9.65 -21.65 16.02
C LEU A 126 -8.34 -20.86 16.18
N SER A 127 -7.40 -20.96 15.24
CA SER A 127 -6.12 -20.24 15.28
C SER A 127 -6.15 -18.88 14.58
N GLY A 128 -7.24 -18.53 13.90
CA GLY A 128 -7.31 -17.30 13.10
C GLY A 128 -6.34 -17.28 11.93
N THR A 129 -5.96 -18.44 11.40
CA THR A 129 -4.98 -18.58 10.30
C THR A 129 -5.65 -19.09 9.03
N SER A 130 -4.95 -19.03 7.90
CA SER A 130 -5.39 -19.68 6.66
C SER A 130 -5.31 -21.21 6.76
N ARG A 131 -6.00 -21.92 5.86
CA ARG A 131 -5.90 -23.39 5.77
C ARG A 131 -4.47 -23.87 5.50
N SER A 132 -3.74 -23.17 4.63
CA SER A 132 -2.34 -23.51 4.30
C SER A 132 -1.44 -23.34 5.51
N GLU A 133 -1.58 -22.26 6.27
CA GLU A 133 -0.84 -22.06 7.53
C GLU A 133 -1.20 -23.10 8.59
N ALA A 134 -2.48 -23.48 8.68
CA ALA A 134 -2.91 -24.55 9.59
C ALA A 134 -2.28 -25.91 9.22
N VAL A 135 -2.10 -26.19 7.92
CA VAL A 135 -1.39 -27.38 7.44
C VAL A 135 0.10 -27.30 7.74
N GLU A 136 0.77 -26.19 7.43
CA GLU A 136 2.19 -26.00 7.73
C GLU A 136 2.49 -26.20 9.21
N LYS A 137 1.71 -25.57 10.10
CA LYS A 137 1.86 -25.73 11.55
C LYS A 137 1.67 -27.18 12.01
N LEU A 138 0.71 -27.90 11.44
CA LEU A 138 0.49 -29.32 11.76
C LEU A 138 1.68 -30.18 11.31
N VAL A 139 2.24 -29.89 10.13
CA VAL A 139 3.39 -30.60 9.57
C VAL A 139 4.62 -30.32 10.42
N GLU A 140 4.96 -29.06 10.69
CA GLU A 140 6.12 -28.68 11.51
C GLU A 140 6.14 -29.36 12.89
N LEU A 141 4.96 -29.47 13.52
CA LEU A 141 4.82 -30.11 14.84
C LEU A 141 5.15 -31.61 14.85
N LYS A 142 5.01 -32.33 13.72
CA LYS A 142 5.10 -33.81 13.71
C LYS A 142 5.99 -34.42 12.65
N ILE A 143 6.37 -33.69 11.61
CA ILE A 143 7.10 -34.24 10.48
C ILE A 143 8.48 -34.77 10.88
N ASN A 144 9.18 -34.08 11.77
CA ASN A 144 10.51 -34.49 12.24
C ASN A 144 10.46 -35.77 13.07
N GLU A 145 9.43 -35.93 13.91
CA GLU A 145 9.21 -37.14 14.69
C GLU A 145 9.00 -38.35 13.76
N ILE A 146 8.10 -38.21 12.78
CA ILE A 146 7.79 -39.28 11.80
C ILE A 146 9.02 -39.62 10.96
N ILE A 147 9.77 -38.63 10.47
CA ILE A 147 11.00 -38.86 9.70
C ILE A 147 12.02 -39.66 10.51
N ASN A 148 12.17 -39.36 11.81
CA ASN A 148 13.11 -40.04 12.67
C ASN A 148 12.67 -41.47 13.01
N GLU A 149 11.38 -41.72 13.15
CA GLU A 149 10.83 -43.08 13.31
C GLU A 149 11.08 -43.95 12.08
N MET A 150 10.95 -43.39 10.88
CA MET A 150 11.17 -44.13 9.62
C MET A 150 12.64 -44.38 9.27
N LYS A 151 13.58 -43.69 9.93
CA LYS A 151 15.03 -43.89 9.75
C LYS A 151 15.61 -45.00 10.64
N LYS A 152 14.82 -45.52 11.58
CA LYS A 152 15.16 -46.69 12.39
C LYS A 152 14.74 -47.96 11.68
#